data_AF-A0A934R7R3-F1
#
_entry.id   AF-A0A934R7R3-F1
#
_cell.length_a   1.000
_cell.length_b   1.000
_cell.length_c   1.000
_cell.angle_alpha   90.00
_cell.angle_beta   90.00
_cell.angle_gamma   90.00
#
_symmetry.space_group_name_H-M   'P 1'
#
loop_
_entity.id
_entity.type
_entity.pdbx_description
1 polymer ?
#
loop_
_entity_poly.entity_id
_entity_poly.type
_entity_poly.pdbx_seq_one_letter_code
_entity_poly.pdbx_strand_id
1 'polypeptide(L)'
;MGIQLLAERKAYAEAASIASETAGIAEASTSSIPVRLHVNKAIHDLKLDPRTTLLDALRETLALTGTKKGCDHGQCGACTVMVDGRRVLSCLTLAAQAEGKLVTTVEGLANGEELHPMQDAFIRHDGFQCGYCTPGQLCSAVALLDEAKRGEASFVTKDLQQPPHELTDDEIRERMSGNICRCAAYPQILAAIREVQSGRKISQTWGFATEEQLAGIGREGSHETV
;
A
#
# COMPACT_ATOMS: atom_id res chain seq x y z
N MET A 1 45.18 -36.29 26.44
CA MET A 1 43.71 -36.37 26.49
C MET A 1 43.07 -35.38 27.47
N GLY A 2 43.64 -35.11 28.65
CA GLY A 2 43.04 -34.19 29.64
C GLY A 2 43.05 -32.69 29.31
N ILE A 3 44.03 -32.20 28.52
CA ILE A 3 44.13 -30.78 28.14
C ILE A 3 43.04 -30.38 27.13
N GLN A 4 42.68 -31.30 26.22
CA GLN A 4 41.62 -31.09 25.22
C GLN A 4 40.24 -30.90 25.88
N LEU A 5 39.94 -31.71 26.90
CA LEU A 5 38.66 -31.69 27.61
C LEU A 5 38.44 -30.41 28.42
N LEU A 6 39.52 -29.83 28.96
CA LEU A 6 39.49 -28.56 29.70
C LEU A 6 39.31 -27.36 28.75
N ALA A 7 39.92 -27.41 27.57
CA ALA A 7 39.74 -26.39 26.53
C ALA A 7 38.30 -26.37 26.00
N GLU A 8 37.71 -27.54 25.77
CA GLU A 8 36.30 -27.68 25.36
C GLU A 8 35.35 -27.13 26.43
N ARG A 9 35.53 -27.50 27.70
CA ARG A 9 34.71 -26.98 28.81
C ARG A 9 34.77 -25.45 28.93
N LYS A 10 35.94 -24.85 28.69
CA LYS A 10 36.11 -23.40 28.75
C LYS A 10 35.38 -22.71 27.59
N ALA A 11 35.47 -23.27 26.38
CA ALA A 11 34.74 -22.77 25.22
C ALA A 11 33.20 -22.85 25.40
N TYR A 12 32.69 -23.93 26.01
CA TYR A 12 31.27 -24.06 26.33
C TYR A 12 30.81 -23.04 27.39
N ALA A 13 31.62 -22.75 28.40
CA ALA A 13 31.31 -21.74 29.41
C ALA A 13 31.34 -20.32 28.84
N GLU A 14 32.30 -20.02 27.96
CA GLU A 14 32.37 -18.73 27.23
C GLU A 14 31.16 -18.56 26.30
N ALA A 15 30.76 -19.60 25.56
CA ALA A 15 29.56 -19.57 24.72
C ALA A 15 28.27 -19.36 25.54
N ALA A 16 28.15 -19.98 26.72
CA ALA A 16 27.02 -19.79 27.62
C ALA A 16 26.99 -18.36 28.21
N SER A 17 28.16 -17.78 28.51
CA SER A 17 28.28 -16.39 28.97
C SER A 17 27.84 -15.41 27.90
N ILE A 18 28.27 -15.61 26.65
CA ILE A 18 27.88 -14.77 25.50
C ILE A 18 26.38 -14.90 25.23
N ALA A 19 25.79 -16.10 25.37
CA ALA A 19 24.35 -16.30 25.25
C ALA A 19 23.57 -15.58 26.36
N SER A 20 24.10 -15.55 27.58
CA SER A 20 23.49 -14.82 28.71
C SER A 20 23.61 -13.30 28.55
N GLU A 21 24.73 -12.79 28.04
CA GLU A 21 24.93 -11.36 27.78
C GLU A 21 24.07 -10.87 26.62
N THR A 22 23.91 -11.67 25.56
CA THR A 22 23.00 -11.36 24.44
C THR A 22 21.53 -11.42 24.85
N ALA A 23 21.15 -12.31 25.77
CA ALA A 23 19.82 -12.30 26.37
C ALA A 23 19.55 -11.02 27.20
N GLY A 24 20.55 -10.55 27.96
CA GLY A 24 20.46 -9.29 28.71
C GLY A 24 20.40 -8.04 27.82
N ILE A 25 21.01 -8.07 26.63
CA ILE A 25 20.90 -7.00 25.62
C ILE A 25 19.51 -7.02 24.95
N ALA A 26 18.89 -8.19 24.75
CA ALA A 26 17.52 -8.29 24.25
C ALA A 26 16.47 -7.75 25.26
N GLU A 27 16.79 -7.80 26.56
CA GLU A 27 16.01 -7.20 27.64
C GLU A 27 16.28 -5.70 27.86
N ALA A 28 17.16 -5.07 27.07
CA ALA A 28 17.41 -3.64 27.15
C ALA A 28 16.17 -2.84 26.69
N SER A 29 15.24 -2.62 27.63
CA SER A 29 14.18 -1.62 27.64
C SER A 29 13.46 -1.43 26.29
N THR A 30 12.48 -2.27 25.99
CA THR A 30 11.39 -1.88 25.10
C THR A 30 10.59 -0.76 25.80
N SER A 31 11.05 0.49 25.67
CA SER A 31 10.36 1.65 26.22
C SER A 31 9.05 1.83 25.46
N SER A 32 8.00 1.10 25.86
CA SER A 32 6.70 1.21 25.23
C SER A 32 6.05 2.54 25.58
N ILE A 33 5.41 3.17 24.59
CA ILE A 33 4.66 4.40 24.75
C ILE A 33 3.16 4.12 24.55
N PRO A 34 2.27 4.80 25.31
CA PRO A 34 0.85 4.78 25.01
C PRO A 34 0.60 5.51 23.69
N VAL A 35 -0.24 4.94 22.81
CA VAL A 35 -0.66 5.55 21.55
C VAL A 35 -2.14 5.27 21.35
N ARG A 36 -2.95 6.32 21.14
CA ARG A 36 -4.37 6.18 20.77
C ARG A 36 -4.58 6.33 19.26
N LEU A 37 -4.96 5.26 18.58
CA LEU A 37 -5.27 5.26 17.14
C LEU A 37 -6.77 5.22 16.88
N HIS A 38 -7.23 6.04 15.92
CA HIS A 38 -8.61 5.98 15.42
C HIS A 38 -8.60 5.31 14.04
N VAL A 39 -8.93 4.02 13.97
CA VAL A 39 -8.83 3.21 12.74
C VAL A 39 -10.21 2.71 12.32
N ASN A 40 -10.62 2.97 11.08
CA ASN A 40 -11.90 2.49 10.52
C ASN A 40 -13.12 2.74 11.44
N LYS A 41 -13.20 3.94 12.05
CA LYS A 41 -14.23 4.38 13.02
C LYS A 41 -14.13 3.77 14.43
N ALA A 42 -13.13 2.93 14.70
CA ALA A 42 -12.87 2.38 16.03
C ALA A 42 -11.67 3.08 16.71
N ILE A 43 -11.72 3.20 18.03
CA ILE A 43 -10.63 3.76 18.84
C ILE A 43 -9.86 2.60 19.49
N HIS A 44 -8.54 2.65 19.40
CA HIS A 44 -7.63 1.66 19.95
C HIS A 44 -6.59 2.34 20.84
N ASP A 45 -6.61 2.04 22.14
CA ASP A 45 -5.57 2.43 23.09
C ASP A 45 -4.49 1.33 23.12
N LEU A 46 -3.28 1.63 22.64
CA LEU A 46 -2.19 0.68 22.46
C LEU A 46 -0.97 1.06 23.28
N LYS A 47 -0.14 0.06 23.62
CA LYS A 47 1.24 0.27 24.11
C LYS A 47 2.20 -0.27 23.07
N LEU A 48 2.96 0.61 22.42
CA LEU A 48 3.79 0.27 21.26
C LEU A 48 5.25 0.65 21.49
N ASP A 49 6.17 -0.03 20.81
CA ASP A 49 7.53 0.47 20.65
C ASP A 49 7.48 1.80 19.85
N PRO A 50 8.22 2.86 20.24
CA PRO A 50 8.23 4.14 19.54
C PRO A 50 8.60 4.04 18.06
N ARG A 51 9.30 2.97 17.66
CA ARG A 51 9.71 2.70 16.28
C ARG A 51 8.66 1.96 15.47
N THR A 52 7.57 1.50 16.10
CA THR A 52 6.51 0.76 15.41
C THR A 52 5.91 1.65 14.31
N THR A 53 5.99 1.17 13.07
CA THR A 53 5.36 1.82 11.92
C THR A 53 3.84 1.71 12.03
N LEU A 54 3.11 2.62 11.39
CA LEU A 54 1.66 2.52 11.28
C LEU A 54 1.27 1.21 10.57
N LEU A 55 2.07 0.78 9.59
CA LEU A 55 1.86 -0.50 8.90
C LEU A 55 1.87 -1.68 9.88
N ASP A 56 2.88 -1.78 10.74
CA ASP A 56 3.03 -2.91 11.66
C ASP A 56 2.04 -2.81 12.83
N ALA A 57 1.70 -1.61 13.29
CA ALA A 57 0.61 -1.42 14.26
C ALA A 57 -0.73 -1.95 13.71
N LEU A 58 -1.07 -1.61 12.47
CA LEU A 58 -2.30 -2.08 11.82
C LEU A 58 -2.31 -3.61 11.66
N ARG A 59 -1.23 -4.18 11.13
CA ARG A 59 -1.19 -5.59 10.74
C ARG A 59 -0.94 -6.53 11.91
N GLU A 60 0.07 -6.25 12.70
CA GLU A 60 0.62 -7.20 13.66
C GLU A 60 0.03 -6.98 15.06
N THR A 61 -0.40 -5.74 15.39
CA THR A 61 -1.06 -5.44 16.67
C THR A 61 -2.58 -5.47 16.55
N LEU A 62 -3.15 -4.80 15.55
CA LEU A 62 -4.61 -4.72 15.36
C LEU A 62 -5.20 -5.83 14.49
N ALA A 63 -4.37 -6.70 13.90
CA ALA A 63 -4.77 -7.77 13.00
C ALA A 63 -5.58 -7.29 11.76
N LEU A 64 -5.48 -6.00 11.40
CA LEU A 64 -6.00 -5.44 10.16
C LEU A 64 -5.00 -5.68 9.02
N THR A 65 -5.04 -6.90 8.51
CA THR A 65 -4.02 -7.43 7.58
C THR A 65 -4.23 -7.03 6.12
N GLY A 66 -5.28 -6.26 5.81
CA GLY A 66 -5.59 -5.78 4.46
C GLY A 66 -4.46 -4.92 3.90
N THR A 67 -3.97 -3.94 4.65
CA THR A 67 -2.77 -3.17 4.27
C THR A 67 -1.54 -4.09 4.18
N LYS A 68 -0.75 -4.00 3.10
CA LYS A 68 0.32 -4.96 2.80
C LYS A 68 1.72 -4.38 2.95
N LYS A 69 2.65 -5.21 3.41
CA LYS A 69 4.09 -4.94 3.41
C LYS A 69 4.70 -5.51 2.13
N GLY A 70 4.95 -4.66 1.14
CA GLY A 70 5.59 -5.07 -0.13
C GLY A 70 7.11 -4.90 -0.12
N CYS A 71 7.59 -3.74 0.33
CA CYS A 71 9.03 -3.40 0.33
C CYS A 71 9.53 -2.83 1.65
N ASP A 72 8.66 -2.34 2.54
CA ASP A 72 8.98 -1.62 3.79
C ASP A 72 9.84 -0.35 3.69
N HIS A 73 10.27 0.04 2.49
CA HIS A 73 11.11 1.22 2.23
C HIS A 73 10.47 2.27 1.32
N GLY A 74 9.13 2.30 1.24
CA GLY A 74 8.38 3.34 0.49
C GLY A 74 8.44 3.24 -1.04
N GLN A 75 8.83 2.10 -1.60
CA GLN A 75 9.07 1.91 -3.03
C GLN A 75 7.85 1.41 -3.81
N CYS A 76 6.87 0.77 -3.17
CA CYS A 76 5.81 0.01 -3.88
C CYS A 76 4.37 0.50 -3.69
N GLY A 77 4.09 1.32 -2.67
CA GLY A 77 2.72 1.79 -2.39
C GLY A 77 1.73 0.73 -1.87
N ALA A 78 2.11 -0.54 -1.73
CA ALA A 78 1.20 -1.59 -1.24
C ALA A 78 0.69 -1.36 0.20
N CYS A 79 1.41 -0.53 0.96
CA CYS A 79 1.09 -0.14 2.34
C CYS A 79 0.24 1.15 2.43
N THR A 80 -0.35 1.61 1.32
CA THR A 80 -1.09 2.88 1.32
C THR A 80 -2.35 2.78 2.19
N VAL A 81 -2.51 3.76 3.07
CA VAL A 81 -3.70 4.03 3.89
C VAL A 81 -4.01 5.53 3.80
N MET A 82 -5.20 5.97 4.24
CA MET A 82 -5.52 7.39 4.35
C MET A 82 -5.46 7.84 5.81
N VAL A 83 -4.75 8.93 6.07
CA VAL A 83 -4.71 9.61 7.38
C VAL A 83 -5.31 10.99 7.19
N ASP A 84 -6.41 11.29 7.89
CA ASP A 84 -7.21 12.51 7.72
C ASP A 84 -7.57 12.79 6.25
N GLY A 85 -7.94 11.73 5.53
CA GLY A 85 -8.31 11.79 4.11
C GLY A 85 -7.14 11.94 3.13
N ARG A 86 -5.88 11.96 3.60
CA ARG A 86 -4.68 12.02 2.75
C ARG A 86 -4.02 10.66 2.69
N ARG A 87 -3.75 10.15 1.49
CA ARG A 87 -2.99 8.90 1.34
C ARG A 87 -1.56 9.06 1.81
N VAL A 88 -1.06 8.07 2.55
CA VAL A 88 0.32 8.01 3.06
C VAL A 88 0.87 6.58 2.95
N LEU A 89 2.20 6.47 2.90
CA LEU A 89 2.90 5.20 3.00
C LEU A 89 3.03 4.81 4.48
N SER A 90 2.21 3.87 4.93
CA SER A 90 2.18 3.49 6.36
C SER A 90 3.47 2.85 6.86
N CYS A 91 4.31 2.28 5.97
CA CYS A 91 5.64 1.77 6.36
C CYS A 91 6.64 2.88 6.69
N LEU A 92 6.42 4.10 6.21
CA LEU A 92 7.27 5.27 6.50
C LEU A 92 6.62 6.26 7.48
N THR A 93 5.50 5.86 8.09
CA THR A 93 4.79 6.65 9.09
C THR A 93 4.90 5.92 10.42
N LEU A 94 5.32 6.58 11.50
CA LEU A 94 5.30 5.98 12.84
C LEU A 94 3.87 5.95 13.39
N ALA A 95 3.50 4.90 14.12
CA ALA A 95 2.17 4.81 14.73
C ALA A 95 1.89 6.01 15.66
N ALA A 96 2.90 6.46 16.42
CA ALA A 96 2.81 7.63 17.28
C ALA A 96 2.48 8.93 16.51
N GLN A 97 2.89 9.06 15.24
CA GLN A 97 2.56 10.24 14.41
C GLN A 97 1.11 10.26 13.92
N ALA A 98 0.42 9.12 14.01
CA ALA A 98 -0.98 8.96 13.65
C ALA A 98 -1.93 9.10 14.86
N GLU A 99 -1.39 9.37 16.06
CA GLU A 99 -2.20 9.56 17.26
C GLU A 99 -3.22 10.70 17.07
N GLY A 100 -4.46 10.42 17.46
CA GLY A 100 -5.60 11.35 17.35
C GLY A 100 -6.09 11.62 15.92
N LYS A 101 -5.45 11.06 14.89
CA LYS A 101 -5.84 11.21 13.48
C LYS A 101 -6.75 10.07 13.03
N LEU A 102 -7.58 10.33 12.01
CA LEU A 102 -8.45 9.32 11.43
C LEU A 102 -7.68 8.50 10.39
N VAL A 103 -7.44 7.22 10.70
CA VAL A 103 -6.82 6.26 9.79
C VAL A 103 -7.90 5.42 9.12
N THR A 104 -7.93 5.42 7.79
CA THR A 104 -8.79 4.55 6.97
C THR A 104 -7.93 3.58 6.19
N THR A 105 -8.15 2.28 6.39
CA THR A 105 -7.51 1.20 5.63
C THR A 105 -8.46 0.64 4.58
N VAL A 106 -8.02 -0.37 3.80
CA VAL A 106 -8.88 -1.01 2.79
C VAL A 106 -10.14 -1.63 3.39
N GLU A 107 -10.05 -2.17 4.62
CA GLU A 107 -11.17 -2.73 5.36
C GLU A 107 -12.22 -1.66 5.72
N GLY A 108 -11.80 -0.41 5.88
CA GLY A 108 -12.68 0.72 6.18
C GLY A 108 -13.37 1.34 4.97
N LEU A 109 -13.08 0.89 3.74
CA LEU A 109 -13.71 1.42 2.53
C LEU A 109 -15.15 0.94 2.37
N ALA A 110 -15.43 -0.30 2.74
CA ALA A 110 -16.76 -0.89 2.65
C ALA A 110 -17.65 -0.42 3.81
N ASN A 111 -18.96 -0.39 3.58
CA ASN A 111 -19.96 -0.14 4.61
C ASN A 111 -20.69 -1.46 4.94
N GLY A 112 -20.12 -2.25 5.84
CA GLY A 112 -20.62 -3.60 6.12
C GLY A 112 -20.41 -4.50 4.89
N GLU A 113 -21.50 -5.06 4.36
CA GLU A 113 -21.48 -5.89 3.15
C GLU A 113 -21.52 -5.08 1.85
N GLU A 114 -21.77 -3.77 1.94
CA GLU A 114 -21.79 -2.89 0.78
C GLU A 114 -20.37 -2.46 0.40
N LEU A 115 -19.91 -2.96 -0.75
CA LEU A 115 -18.61 -2.59 -1.30
C LEU A 115 -18.57 -1.11 -1.69
N HIS A 116 -17.42 -0.48 -1.47
CA HIS A 116 -17.14 0.84 -2.02
C HIS A 116 -17.24 0.80 -3.56
N PRO A 117 -17.74 1.86 -4.24
CA PRO A 117 -17.80 1.90 -5.70
C PRO A 117 -16.48 1.56 -6.41
N MET A 118 -15.35 1.95 -5.80
CA MET A 118 -14.01 1.58 -6.29
C MET A 118 -13.70 0.10 -6.17
N GLN A 119 -14.15 -0.56 -5.09
CA GLN A 119 -14.00 -2.02 -4.95
C GLN A 119 -14.83 -2.76 -6.00
N ASP A 120 -16.09 -2.35 -6.20
CA ASP A 120 -16.98 -2.91 -7.22
C ASP A 120 -16.41 -2.71 -8.65
N ALA A 121 -15.88 -1.53 -8.95
CA ALA A 121 -15.24 -1.25 -10.23
C ALA A 121 -13.97 -2.11 -10.44
N PHE A 122 -13.12 -2.27 -9.43
CA PHE A 122 -11.95 -3.16 -9.53
C PHE A 122 -12.35 -4.60 -9.84
N ILE A 123 -13.45 -5.10 -9.26
CA ILE A 123 -13.96 -6.44 -9.58
C ILE A 123 -14.45 -6.51 -11.02
N ARG A 124 -15.26 -5.55 -11.47
CA ARG A 124 -15.86 -5.57 -12.82
C ARG A 124 -14.85 -5.38 -13.94
N HIS A 125 -13.77 -4.67 -13.69
CA HIS A 125 -12.72 -4.41 -14.67
C HIS A 125 -11.56 -5.41 -14.59
N ASP A 126 -11.61 -6.39 -13.69
CA ASP A 126 -10.48 -7.29 -13.40
C ASP A 126 -9.20 -6.50 -13.02
N GLY A 127 -9.38 -5.46 -12.20
CA GLY A 127 -8.36 -4.50 -11.75
C GLY A 127 -7.32 -5.09 -10.79
N PHE A 128 -7.20 -6.41 -10.72
CA PHE A 128 -6.22 -7.12 -9.90
C PHE A 128 -6.07 -8.57 -10.37
N GLN A 129 -4.98 -9.21 -9.96
CA GLN A 129 -4.79 -10.67 -10.15
C GLN A 129 -4.41 -11.31 -8.82
N CYS A 130 -3.12 -11.27 -8.43
CA CYS A 130 -2.66 -11.86 -7.16
C CYS A 130 -3.24 -11.19 -5.90
N GLY A 131 -3.88 -10.03 -6.05
CA GLY A 131 -4.52 -9.29 -4.97
C GLY A 131 -3.57 -8.52 -4.04
N TYR A 132 -2.26 -8.71 -4.14
CA TYR A 132 -1.33 -8.19 -3.12
C TYR A 132 -1.21 -6.66 -3.12
N CYS A 133 -1.13 -6.02 -4.29
CA CYS A 133 -1.08 -4.56 -4.37
C CYS A 133 -2.46 -3.91 -4.21
N THR A 134 -3.54 -4.67 -4.38
CA THR A 134 -4.92 -4.17 -4.51
C THR A 134 -5.37 -3.29 -3.33
N PRO A 135 -5.07 -3.61 -2.06
CA PRO A 135 -5.38 -2.73 -0.93
C PRO A 135 -4.80 -1.33 -1.08
N GLY A 136 -3.51 -1.24 -1.43
CA GLY A 136 -2.85 0.05 -1.66
C GLY A 136 -3.39 0.77 -2.90
N GLN A 137 -3.69 0.02 -3.98
CA GLN A 137 -4.29 0.57 -5.19
C GLN A 137 -5.66 1.20 -4.90
N LEU A 138 -6.53 0.51 -4.15
CA LEU A 138 -7.86 0.99 -3.78
C LEU A 138 -7.79 2.26 -2.91
N CYS A 139 -6.97 2.25 -1.86
CA CYS A 139 -6.79 3.43 -1.00
C CYS A 139 -6.26 4.63 -1.80
N SER A 140 -5.26 4.41 -2.68
CA SER A 140 -4.75 5.47 -3.55
C SER A 140 -5.78 5.98 -4.55
N ALA A 141 -6.53 5.07 -5.17
CA ALA A 141 -7.56 5.39 -6.17
C ALA A 141 -8.69 6.23 -5.57
N VAL A 142 -9.10 5.96 -4.33
CA VAL A 142 -10.09 6.79 -3.64
C VAL A 142 -9.50 8.17 -3.33
N ALA A 143 -8.32 8.21 -2.72
CA ALA A 143 -7.70 9.46 -2.30
C ALA A 143 -7.39 10.40 -3.48
N LEU A 144 -6.91 9.89 -4.63
CA LEU A 144 -6.56 10.73 -5.77
C LEU A 144 -7.77 11.43 -6.40
N LEU A 145 -8.95 10.81 -6.38
CA LEU A 145 -10.16 11.43 -6.88
C LEU A 145 -10.58 12.59 -5.96
N ASP A 146 -10.34 12.47 -4.66
CA ASP A 146 -10.55 13.58 -3.73
C ASP A 146 -9.46 14.66 -3.84
N GLU A 147 -8.21 14.30 -4.13
CA GLU A 147 -7.13 15.25 -4.49
C GLU A 147 -7.54 16.10 -5.71
N ALA A 148 -8.09 15.47 -6.75
CA ALA A 148 -8.59 16.16 -7.94
C ALA A 148 -9.74 17.13 -7.62
N LYS A 149 -10.70 16.70 -6.78
CA LYS A 149 -11.79 17.58 -6.31
C LYS A 149 -11.27 18.79 -5.51
N ARG A 150 -10.16 18.64 -4.78
CA ARG A 150 -9.49 19.73 -4.07
C ARG A 150 -8.64 20.63 -4.97
N GLY A 151 -8.52 20.32 -6.26
CA GLY A 151 -7.70 21.09 -7.20
C GLY A 151 -6.20 20.88 -7.00
N GLU A 152 -5.77 19.73 -6.47
CA GLU A 152 -4.35 19.43 -6.35
C GLU A 152 -3.78 19.07 -7.72
N ALA A 153 -2.69 19.72 -8.15
CA ALA A 153 -2.00 19.44 -9.40
C ALA A 153 -1.09 18.21 -9.30
N SER A 154 -0.81 17.56 -10.43
CA SER A 154 0.21 16.52 -10.58
C SER A 154 1.34 16.99 -11.50
N PHE A 155 2.34 16.13 -11.73
CA PHE A 155 3.42 16.42 -12.65
C PHE A 155 2.96 16.66 -14.09
N VAL A 156 1.86 16.03 -14.52
CA VAL A 156 1.34 16.13 -15.89
C VAL A 156 0.27 17.21 -16.07
N THR A 157 -0.04 17.96 -15.01
CA THR A 157 -1.00 19.06 -15.07
C THR A 157 -0.45 20.20 -15.93
N LYS A 158 -1.15 20.52 -17.03
CA LYS A 158 -0.70 21.53 -18.00
C LYS A 158 -0.86 22.97 -17.51
N ASP A 159 -1.98 23.26 -16.85
CA ASP A 159 -2.28 24.58 -16.30
C ASP A 159 -2.41 24.50 -14.78
N LEU A 160 -1.41 25.02 -14.07
CA LEU A 160 -1.37 25.03 -12.60
C LEU A 160 -2.36 26.05 -12.00
N GLN A 161 -2.87 27.00 -12.79
CA GLN A 161 -3.90 27.94 -12.32
C GLN A 161 -5.31 27.35 -12.40
N GLN A 162 -5.51 26.35 -13.26
CA GLN A 162 -6.79 25.67 -13.46
C GLN A 162 -6.60 24.14 -13.48
N PRO A 163 -6.26 23.55 -12.31
CA PRO A 163 -6.07 22.11 -12.21
C PRO A 163 -7.36 21.35 -12.55
N PRO A 164 -7.27 20.23 -13.29
CA PRO A 164 -8.45 19.51 -13.74
C PRO A 164 -9.16 18.82 -12.58
N HIS A 165 -10.48 19.04 -12.46
CA HIS A 165 -11.33 18.25 -11.57
C HIS A 165 -11.65 16.86 -12.13
N GLU A 166 -11.77 16.75 -13.46
CA GLU A 166 -11.90 15.47 -14.16
C GLU A 166 -10.53 15.08 -14.70
N LEU A 167 -9.96 14.00 -14.16
CA LEU A 167 -8.63 13.55 -14.51
C LEU A 167 -8.63 12.84 -15.86
N THR A 168 -7.65 13.18 -16.68
CA THR A 168 -7.31 12.44 -17.90
C THR A 168 -6.63 11.11 -17.55
N ASP A 169 -6.48 10.22 -18.53
CA ASP A 169 -5.75 8.97 -18.32
C ASP A 169 -4.30 9.20 -17.87
N ASP A 170 -3.64 10.23 -18.39
CA ASP A 170 -2.27 10.57 -18.01
C ASP A 170 -2.19 11.10 -16.57
N GLU A 171 -3.17 11.89 -16.14
CA GLU A 171 -3.29 12.34 -14.75
C GLU A 171 -3.50 11.17 -13.78
N ILE A 172 -4.39 10.22 -14.13
CA ILE A 172 -4.64 9.04 -13.29
C ILE A 172 -3.38 8.18 -13.21
N ARG A 173 -2.72 7.93 -14.36
CA ARG A 173 -1.46 7.16 -14.39
C ARG A 173 -0.40 7.80 -13.52
N GLU A 174 -0.13 9.09 -13.71
CA GLU A 174 0.86 9.83 -12.93
C GLU A 174 0.57 9.76 -11.43
N ARG A 175 -0.67 10.04 -11.03
CA ARG A 175 -1.08 10.01 -9.62
C ARG A 175 -1.06 8.61 -9.02
N MET A 176 -1.15 7.56 -9.83
CA MET A 176 -1.08 6.16 -9.41
C MET A 176 0.31 5.55 -9.52
N SER A 177 1.29 6.24 -10.11
CA SER A 177 2.66 5.74 -10.33
C SER A 177 3.36 5.29 -9.04
N GLY A 178 2.94 5.80 -7.87
CA GLY A 178 3.43 5.37 -6.56
C GLY A 178 2.96 3.98 -6.11
N ASN A 179 2.05 3.32 -6.83
CA ASN A 179 1.50 2.01 -6.50
C ASN A 179 1.88 0.97 -7.56
N ILE A 180 2.89 0.16 -7.24
CA ILE A 180 3.42 -0.85 -8.17
C ILE A 180 2.55 -2.10 -8.18
N CYS A 181 2.19 -2.56 -9.38
CA CYS A 181 1.51 -3.82 -9.66
C CYS A 181 2.39 -4.74 -10.50
N ARG A 182 2.97 -5.79 -9.90
CA ARG A 182 3.83 -6.74 -10.61
C ARG A 182 3.05 -7.63 -11.60
N CYS A 183 1.76 -7.87 -11.34
CA CYS A 183 0.86 -8.56 -12.27
C CYS A 183 0.50 -7.72 -13.51
N ALA A 184 0.88 -6.43 -13.52
CA ALA A 184 0.63 -5.51 -14.63
C ALA A 184 -0.86 -5.27 -14.96
N ALA A 185 -1.75 -5.27 -13.97
CA ALA A 185 -3.18 -4.96 -14.14
C ALA A 185 -3.47 -3.45 -14.36
N TYR A 186 -2.47 -2.64 -14.73
CA TYR A 186 -2.61 -1.18 -14.81
C TYR A 186 -3.69 -0.69 -15.78
N PRO A 187 -3.87 -1.27 -16.99
CA PRO A 187 -4.96 -0.86 -17.88
C PRO A 187 -6.34 -1.06 -17.24
N GLN A 188 -6.53 -2.18 -16.54
CA GLN A 188 -7.77 -2.53 -15.85
C GLN A 188 -8.01 -1.64 -14.62
N ILE A 189 -6.96 -1.36 -13.85
CA ILE A 189 -7.00 -0.40 -12.73
C ILE A 189 -7.42 0.98 -13.22
N LEU A 190 -6.81 1.46 -14.33
CA LEU A 190 -7.17 2.73 -14.94
C LEU A 190 -8.65 2.75 -15.37
N ALA A 191 -9.12 1.69 -16.03
CA ALA A 191 -10.51 1.60 -16.46
C ALA A 191 -11.50 1.62 -15.28
N ALA A 192 -11.18 0.95 -14.18
CA ALA A 192 -11.97 1.00 -12.94
C ALA A 192 -12.03 2.42 -12.35
N ILE A 193 -10.90 3.12 -12.28
CA ILE A 193 -10.85 4.50 -11.75
C ILE A 193 -11.67 5.45 -12.62
N ARG A 194 -11.53 5.36 -13.96
CA ARG A 194 -12.29 6.17 -14.92
C ARG A 194 -13.78 5.98 -14.75
N GLU A 195 -14.20 4.73 -14.59
CA GLU A 195 -15.60 4.45 -14.33
C GLU A 195 -16.10 5.17 -13.08
N VAL A 196 -15.41 5.03 -11.94
CA VAL A 196 -15.83 5.66 -10.68
C VAL A 196 -15.83 7.18 -10.81
N GLN A 197 -14.82 7.77 -11.44
CA GLN A 197 -14.78 9.21 -11.72
C GLN A 197 -16.00 9.67 -12.54
N SER A 198 -16.39 8.90 -13.56
CA SER A 198 -17.51 9.26 -14.43
C SER A 198 -18.89 9.10 -13.77
N GLY A 199 -18.97 8.38 -12.65
CA GLY A 199 -20.22 8.03 -11.96
C GLY A 199 -21.15 7.10 -12.75
N ARG A 200 -20.72 6.60 -13.93
CA ARG A 200 -21.54 5.75 -14.81
C ARG A 200 -20.95 4.36 -14.89
N LYS A 201 -21.77 3.34 -14.60
CA LYS A 201 -21.33 1.94 -14.73
C LYS A 201 -21.01 1.62 -16.19
N ILE A 202 -19.78 1.18 -16.46
CA ILE A 202 -19.33 0.81 -17.80
C ILE A 202 -19.44 -0.72 -17.92
N SER A 203 -20.32 -1.20 -18.79
CA SER A 203 -20.41 -2.62 -19.08
C SER A 203 -19.14 -3.07 -19.82
N GLN A 204 -18.50 -4.13 -19.33
CA GLN A 204 -17.42 -4.76 -20.08
C GLN A 204 -18.02 -5.43 -21.33
N THR A 205 -17.59 -4.99 -22.51
CA THR A 205 -17.76 -5.75 -23.75
C THR A 205 -16.46 -6.50 -24.00
N TRP A 206 -16.37 -7.74 -23.49
CA TRP A 206 -15.30 -8.64 -23.89
C TRP A 206 -15.56 -9.12 -25.32
N GLY A 207 -14.67 -8.74 -26.23
CA GLY A 207 -14.65 -9.21 -27.60
C GLY A 207 -13.22 -9.56 -27.99
N PHE A 208 -13.06 -10.56 -28.84
CA PHE A 208 -11.77 -10.80 -29.47
C PHE A 208 -11.46 -9.61 -30.39
N ALA A 209 -10.19 -9.20 -30.43
CA ALA A 209 -9.75 -8.19 -31.37
C ALA A 209 -10.06 -8.66 -32.79
N THR A 210 -10.68 -7.80 -33.58
CA THR A 210 -10.90 -8.05 -35.01
C THR A 210 -9.58 -7.95 -35.77
N GLU A 211 -9.52 -8.57 -36.95
CA GLU A 211 -8.33 -8.47 -37.83
C GLU A 211 -7.99 -7.01 -38.16
N GLU A 212 -8.99 -6.14 -38.34
CA GLU A 212 -8.79 -4.70 -38.55
C GLU A 212 -8.20 -3.99 -37.33
N GLN A 213 -8.67 -4.31 -36.13
CA GLN A 213 -8.10 -3.75 -34.89
C GLN A 213 -6.67 -4.22 -34.68
N LEU A 214 -6.36 -5.49 -34.97
CA LEU A 214 -5.00 -6.03 -34.92
C LEU A 214 -4.09 -5.38 -35.97
N ALA A 215 -4.60 -5.12 -37.17
CA ALA A 215 -3.86 -4.45 -38.24
C ALA A 215 -3.54 -2.98 -37.91
N GLY A 216 -4.37 -2.32 -37.10
CA GLY A 216 -4.18 -0.93 -36.65
C GLY A 216 -3.27 -0.77 -35.44
N ILE A 217 -2.97 -1.84 -34.70
CA ILE A 217 -1.94 -1.82 -33.64
C ILE A 217 -0.60 -1.75 -34.35
N GLY A 218 -0.05 -0.54 -34.46
CA GLY A 218 1.28 -0.31 -35.02
C GLY A 218 2.28 -1.28 -34.38
N ARG A 219 3.06 -1.98 -35.22
CA ARG A 219 4.18 -2.78 -34.73
C ARG A 219 5.05 -1.86 -33.88
N GLU A 220 5.14 -2.14 -32.57
CA GLU A 220 6.19 -1.53 -31.76
C GLU A 220 7.51 -1.73 -32.51
N GLY A 221 8.25 -0.63 -32.66
CA GLY A 221 9.33 -0.50 -33.64
C GLY A 221 10.27 -1.69 -33.65
N SER A 222 10.81 -1.97 -34.83
CA SER A 222 11.91 -2.90 -35.09
C SER A 222 12.94 -2.93 -33.95
N HIS A 223 12.78 -3.84 -33.00
CA HIS A 223 13.91 -4.33 -32.23
C HIS A 223 14.66 -5.28 -33.15
N GLU A 224 15.58 -4.72 -33.94
CA GLU A 224 16.76 -5.46 -34.35
C GLU A 224 17.45 -5.91 -33.06
N THR A 225 17.29 -7.18 -32.72
CA THR A 225 18.14 -7.87 -31.77
C THR A 225 19.57 -7.79 -32.31
N VAL A 226 20.41 -6.98 -31.67
CA VAL A 226 21.87 -7.10 -31.75
C VAL A 226 22.31 -8.30 -30.93
#